data_AF-A0A8H1LHY1-F1
#
_entry.id   AF-A0A8H1LHY1-F1
#
_cell.length_a   1.000
_cell.length_b   1.000
_cell.length_c   1.000
_cell.angle_alpha   90.00
_cell.angle_beta   90.00
_cell.angle_gamma   90.00
#
_symmetry.space_group_name_H-M   'P 1'
#
loop_
_entity.id
_entity.type
_entity.pdbx_description
1 polymer ?
#
loop_
_entity_poly.entity_id
_entity_poly.type
_entity_poly.pdbx_seq_one_letter_code
_entity_poly.pdbx_strand_id
1 'polypeptide(L)'
;MLRCADPDLVEAHFIGEAGEAAQMPWLQAASEMRLEDCAPVWEIPILKGLRVGPGWWWTATNGGMVRYEFGAMRTQLMMLDF
;
A
#
# COMPACT_ATOMS: atom_id res chain seq x y z
N MET A 1 -17.25 6.20 10.46
CA MET A 1 -17.40 4.76 10.70
C MET A 1 -16.88 4.06 9.45
N LEU A 2 -15.65 3.53 9.47
CA LEU A 2 -15.18 2.71 8.35
C LEU A 2 -16.00 1.42 8.37
N ARG A 3 -16.70 1.12 7.27
CA ARG A 3 -17.22 -0.22 7.06
C ARG A 3 -16.02 -1.12 6.79
N CYS A 4 -15.80 -2.12 7.64
CA CYS A 4 -14.97 -3.26 7.23
C CYS A 4 -15.68 -3.94 6.06
N ALA A 5 -14.98 -4.10 4.94
CA ALA A 5 -15.42 -4.97 3.88
C ALA A 5 -15.27 -6.43 4.34
N ASP A 6 -16.20 -7.29 3.92
CA ASP A 6 -16.05 -8.72 4.08
C ASP A 6 -14.89 -9.19 3.16
N PRO A 7 -13.79 -9.74 3.71
CA PRO A 7 -12.61 -10.09 2.92
C PRO A 7 -12.88 -11.12 1.82
N ASP A 8 -13.92 -11.95 1.97
CA ASP A 8 -14.33 -12.93 0.95
C ASP A 8 -14.93 -12.25 -0.30
N LEU A 9 -15.33 -10.98 -0.18
CA LEU A 9 -15.91 -10.17 -1.25
C LEU A 9 -14.92 -9.14 -1.80
N VAL A 10 -13.67 -9.13 -1.34
CA VAL A 10 -12.64 -8.19 -1.78
C VAL A 10 -11.76 -8.83 -2.84
N GLU A 11 -11.59 -8.11 -3.95
CA GLU A 11 -10.62 -8.45 -5.01
C GLU A 11 -9.34 -7.62 -4.83
N ALA A 12 -8.19 -8.25 -5.03
CA ALA A 12 -6.90 -7.59 -5.09
C ALA A 12 -6.50 -7.35 -6.54
N HIS A 13 -6.10 -6.12 -6.84
CA HIS A 13 -5.43 -5.75 -8.09
C HIS A 13 -4.00 -5.33 -7.77
N PHE A 14 -3.03 -5.87 -8.49
CA PHE A 14 -1.61 -5.52 -8.34
C PHE A 14 -0.86 -5.72 -9.67
N ILE A 15 0.34 -5.14 -9.77
CA ILE A 15 1.26 -5.43 -10.86
C ILE A 15 2.28 -6.44 -10.36
N GLY A 16 2.32 -7.63 -10.97
CA GLY A 16 3.24 -8.71 -10.64
C GLY A 16 4.70 -8.37 -10.95
N GLU A 17 5.62 -9.22 -10.50
CA GLU A 17 7.06 -9.00 -10.67
C GLU A 17 7.49 -8.87 -12.14
N ALA A 18 6.81 -9.57 -13.06
CA ALA A 18 7.08 -9.50 -14.48
C ALA A 18 6.37 -8.31 -15.19
N GLY A 19 5.70 -7.44 -14.43
CA GLY A 19 5.07 -6.21 -14.90
C GLY A 19 3.64 -6.38 -15.44
N GLU A 20 3.08 -7.59 -15.35
CA GLU A 20 1.69 -7.87 -15.72
C GLU A 20 0.70 -7.43 -14.63
N ALA A 21 -0.44 -6.91 -15.07
CA ALA A 21 -1.56 -6.68 -14.17
C ALA A 21 -2.24 -8.00 -13.80
N ALA A 22 -2.40 -8.25 -12.51
CA ALA A 22 -3.10 -9.40 -11.96
C ALA A 22 -4.34 -8.96 -11.15
N GLN A 23 -5.36 -9.81 -11.17
CA GLN A 23 -6.56 -9.69 -10.35
C GLN A 23 -6.91 -11.05 -9.76
N MET A 24 -7.15 -11.11 -8.44
CA MET A 24 -7.62 -12.33 -7.76
C MET A 24 -8.26 -12.02 -6.40
N PRO A 25 -8.94 -12.98 -5.76
CA PRO A 25 -9.52 -12.79 -4.42
C PRO A 25 -8.47 -12.35 -3.39
N TRP A 26 -8.83 -11.41 -2.51
CA TRP A 26 -7.93 -10.82 -1.52
C TRP A 26 -7.25 -11.86 -0.64
N LEU A 27 -8.01 -12.83 -0.13
CA LEU A 27 -7.46 -13.86 0.75
C LEU A 27 -6.42 -14.74 0.03
N GLN A 28 -6.62 -15.01 -1.26
CA GLN A 28 -5.65 -15.74 -2.06
C GLN A 28 -4.39 -14.90 -2.31
N ALA A 29 -4.56 -13.65 -2.71
CA ALA A 29 -3.43 -12.73 -2.91
C ALA A 29 -2.59 -12.58 -1.63
N ALA A 30 -3.25 -12.42 -0.48
CA ALA A 30 -2.58 -12.28 0.81
C ALA A 30 -1.81 -13.54 1.25
N SER A 31 -2.20 -14.73 0.77
CA SER A 31 -1.49 -15.98 1.09
C SER A 31 -0.37 -16.30 0.11
N GLU A 32 -0.50 -15.93 -1.16
CA GLU A 32 0.41 -16.34 -2.24
C GLU A 32 1.42 -15.26 -2.63
N MET A 33 1.08 -13.98 -2.40
CA MET A 33 1.85 -12.84 -2.90
C MET A 33 2.40 -11.98 -1.77
N ARG A 34 3.64 -11.53 -1.94
CA ARG A 34 4.22 -10.44 -1.15
C ARG A 34 3.86 -9.12 -1.83
N LEU A 35 2.68 -8.61 -1.51
CA LEU A 35 2.14 -7.38 -2.13
C LEU A 35 3.06 -6.16 -1.90
N GLU A 36 3.91 -6.18 -0.87
CA GLU A 36 4.94 -5.17 -0.65
C GLU A 36 6.02 -5.11 -1.74
N ASP A 37 6.25 -6.21 -2.45
CA ASP A 37 7.23 -6.32 -3.53
C ASP A 37 6.61 -6.00 -4.91
N CYS A 38 5.27 -5.90 -4.99
CA CYS A 38 4.53 -5.62 -6.21
C CYS A 38 4.53 -4.13 -6.56
N ALA A 39 4.51 -3.81 -7.86
CA ALA A 39 4.36 -2.42 -8.29
C ALA A 39 2.90 -1.93 -8.10
N PRO A 40 2.70 -0.64 -7.79
CA PRO A 40 1.36 -0.10 -7.61
C PRO A 40 0.57 -0.12 -8.93
N VAL A 41 -0.69 -0.56 -8.87
CA VAL A 41 -1.63 -0.52 -10.03
C VAL A 41 -1.90 0.91 -10.48
N TRP A 42 -1.91 1.83 -9.51
CA TRP A 42 -2.18 3.23 -9.75
C TRP A 42 -1.19 4.08 -8.97
N GLU A 43 -0.42 4.88 -9.69
CA GLU A 43 0.34 6.00 -9.11
C GLU A 43 -0.60 7.12 -8.65
N ILE A 44 -0.50 7.50 -7.36
CA ILE A 44 -1.27 8.63 -6.84
C ILE A 44 -0.76 9.92 -7.50
N PRO A 45 -1.62 10.70 -8.18
CA PRO A 45 -1.17 11.89 -8.88
C PRO A 45 -0.61 12.92 -7.89
N ILE A 46 0.64 13.33 -8.11
CA ILE A 46 1.29 14.39 -7.33
C ILE A 46 0.81 15.73 -7.86
N LEU A 47 -0.21 16.30 -7.22
CA LEU A 47 -0.70 17.64 -7.55
C LEU A 47 0.26 18.70 -6.98
N LYS A 48 0.81 19.54 -7.87
CA LYS A 48 1.67 20.68 -7.47
C LYS A 48 0.92 21.59 -6.50
N GLY A 49 1.54 21.90 -5.36
CA GLY A 49 0.96 22.74 -4.30
C GLY A 49 0.30 21.98 -3.15
N LEU A 50 0.09 20.66 -3.29
CA LEU A 50 -0.37 19.81 -2.19
C LEU A 50 0.81 19.12 -1.51
N ARG A 51 0.95 19.33 -0.19
CA ARG A 51 2.05 18.82 0.65
C ARG A 51 1.92 17.33 1.01
N VAL A 52 1.20 16.57 0.18
CA VAL A 52 0.82 15.16 0.39
C VAL A 52 1.47 14.21 -0.61
N GLY A 53 2.50 14.64 -1.33
CA GLY A 53 3.24 13.77 -2.25
C GLY A 53 4.03 12.64 -1.53
N PRO A 54 4.54 11.66 -2.31
CA PRO A 54 5.25 10.50 -1.81
C PRO A 54 6.53 10.88 -1.08
N GLY A 55 6.98 10.01 -0.18
CA GLY A 55 8.22 10.20 0.56
C GLY A 55 8.63 8.95 1.33
N TRP A 56 9.66 9.12 2.16
CA TRP A 56 10.21 8.06 3.00
C TRP A 56 10.03 8.40 4.47
N TRP A 57 9.72 7.39 5.27
CA TRP A 57 9.65 7.48 6.72
C TRP A 57 10.54 6.40 7.32
N TRP A 58 11.28 6.73 8.38
CA TRP A 58 12.04 5.74 9.14
C TRP A 58 11.12 5.07 10.15
N THR A 59 10.95 3.74 10.09
CA THR A 59 10.23 3.00 11.12
C THR A 59 11.19 2.39 12.12
N ALA A 60 10.91 2.59 13.41
CA ALA A 60 11.54 1.87 14.51
C ALA A 60 11.15 0.39 14.46
N THR A 61 9.89 0.07 14.14
CA THR A 61 9.37 -1.32 14.11
C THR A 61 10.16 -2.23 13.16
N ASN A 62 10.55 -1.74 11.98
CA ASN A 62 11.32 -2.51 11.00
C ASN A 62 12.80 -2.09 10.96
N GLY A 63 13.21 -1.08 11.73
CA GLY A 63 14.57 -0.55 11.73
C GLY A 63 15.05 -0.04 10.37
N GLY A 64 14.17 0.58 9.58
CA GLY A 64 14.47 0.91 8.19
C GLY A 64 13.55 1.95 7.57
N MET A 65 13.84 2.33 6.31
CA MET A 65 12.99 3.25 5.57
C MET A 65 11.82 2.53 4.91
N VAL A 66 10.62 3.06 5.11
CA VAL A 66 9.39 2.64 4.43
C VAL A 66 8.89 3.78 3.55
N ARG A 67 8.51 3.45 2.32
CA ARG A 67 7.95 4.41 1.36
C ARG A 67 6.47 4.64 1.67
N TYR A 68 6.01 5.88 1.56
CA TYR A 68 4.59 6.22 1.58
C TYR A 68 4.23 7.00 0.33
N GLU A 69 3.03 6.77 -0.21
CA GLU A 69 2.56 7.47 -1.43
C GLU A 69 1.77 8.74 -1.12
N PHE A 70 1.12 8.82 0.04
CA PHE A 70 0.36 10.01 0.44
C PHE A 70 0.35 10.26 1.95
N GLY A 71 -0.03 11.47 2.34
CA GLY A 71 0.06 11.94 3.73
C GLY A 71 -0.70 11.09 4.77
N ALA A 72 -1.87 10.54 4.45
CA ALA A 72 -2.61 9.72 5.41
C ALA A 72 -1.96 8.34 5.63
N MET A 73 -1.31 7.77 4.60
CA MET A 73 -0.49 6.57 4.75
C MET A 73 0.68 6.83 5.70
N ARG A 74 1.35 7.99 5.56
CA ARG A 74 2.38 8.40 6.55
C ARG A 74 1.80 8.50 7.96
N THR A 75 0.61 9.09 8.13
CA THR A 75 -0.04 9.17 9.45
C THR A 75 -0.33 7.79 10.04
N GLN A 76 -0.77 6.82 9.23
CA GLN A 76 -0.98 5.44 9.68
C GLN A 76 0.35 4.77 10.06
N LEU A 77 1.40 4.94 9.25
CA LEU A 77 2.74 4.45 9.58
C LEU A 77 3.20 4.99 10.93
N MET A 78 3.05 6.30 11.17
CA MET A 78 3.40 6.93 12.46
C MET A 78 2.62 6.33 13.65
N MET A 79 1.36 5.92 13.46
CA MET A 79 0.55 5.31 14.53
C MET A 79 0.96 3.87 14.85
N LEU A 80 1.58 3.19 13.88
CA LEU A 80 2.03 1.79 13.99
C LEU A 80 3.53 1.68 14.33
N ASP A 81 4.22 2.82 14.47
CA ASP A 81 5.65 2.89 14.76
C ASP A 81 5.84 3.03 16.28
N PHE A 82 6.17 1.92 16.94
CA PHE A 82 6.33 1.83 18.40
C PHE A 82 7.61 1.11 18.80
#